data_AF-Q4BYT9-F1
#
_entry.id   AF-Q4BYT9-F1
#
_cell.length_a   1.000
_cell.length_b   1.000
_cell.length_c   1.000
_cell.angle_alpha   90.00
_cell.angle_beta   90.00
_cell.angle_gamma   90.00
#
_symmetry.space_group_name_H-M   'P 1'
#
loop_
_entity.id
_entity.type
_entity.pdbx_description
1 polymer ?
#
loop_
_entity_poly.entity_id
_entity_poly.type
_entity_poly.pdbx_seq_one_letter_code
_entity_poly.pdbx_strand_id
1 'polypeptide(L)'
;MATVSNLFRSLLLSVLLSFVTPVLFVGAVLGALLTVSYIPGIALLGEMGQELVLSFLSTFGEGYPLQGVLTIGITCGMVGGLFDVFNFCLYQDIRSH
;
A
#
# COMPACT_ATOMS: atom_id res chain seq x y z
N MET A 1 15.53 -17.53 -21.56
CA MET A 1 15.10 -16.14 -21.79
C MET A 1 13.63 -15.91 -21.42
N ALA A 2 12.69 -16.78 -21.80
CA ALA A 2 11.26 -16.59 -21.49
C ALA A 2 10.91 -16.61 -19.98
N THR A 3 11.53 -17.47 -19.17
CA THR A 3 11.25 -17.59 -17.72
C THR A 3 11.65 -16.35 -16.92
N VAL A 4 12.81 -15.77 -17.22
CA VAL A 4 13.30 -14.55 -16.54
C VAL A 4 12.45 -13.33 -16.92
N SER A 5 12.01 -13.24 -18.18
CA SER A 5 11.11 -12.17 -18.62
C SER A 5 9.73 -12.27 -17.94
N ASN A 6 9.19 -13.48 -17.77
CA ASN A 6 7.94 -13.70 -17.05
C ASN A 6 8.06 -13.41 -15.55
N LEU A 7 9.19 -13.77 -14.92
CA LEU A 7 9.47 -13.42 -13.53
C LEU A 7 9.52 -11.90 -13.34
N PHE A 8 10.27 -11.19 -14.17
CA PHE A 8 10.39 -9.73 -14.07
C PHE A 8 9.03 -9.05 -14.22
N ARG A 9 8.18 -9.54 -15.13
CA ARG A 9 6.81 -9.06 -15.30
C ARG A 9 5.94 -9.34 -14.07
N SER A 10 5.99 -10.55 -13.51
CA SER A 10 5.24 -10.90 -12.29
C SER A 10 5.66 -10.03 -11.11
N LEU A 11 6.97 -9.89 -10.91
CA LEU A 11 7.55 -9.13 -9.82
C LEU A 11 7.17 -7.66 -9.90
N LEU A 12 7.27 -7.06 -11.08
CA LEU A 12 6.89 -5.66 -11.29
C LEU A 12 5.39 -5.45 -11.03
N LEU A 13 4.53 -6.35 -11.50
CA LEU A 13 3.10 -6.29 -11.22
C LEU A 13 2.80 -6.46 -9.73
N SER A 14 3.44 -7.42 -9.06
CA SER A 14 3.27 -7.67 -7.62
C SER A 14 3.68 -6.45 -6.80
N VAL A 15 4.88 -5.91 -7.05
CA VAL A 15 5.38 -4.70 -6.36
C VAL A 15 4.45 -3.52 -6.59
N LEU A 16 4.02 -3.26 -7.84
CA LEU A 16 3.11 -2.16 -8.14
C LEU A 16 1.75 -2.34 -7.47
N LEU A 17 1.15 -3.53 -7.54
CA LEU A 17 -0.14 -3.80 -6.91
C LEU A 17 -0.06 -3.68 -5.39
N SER A 18 0.99 -4.23 -4.77
CA SER A 18 1.22 -4.14 -3.33
C SER A 18 1.57 -2.71 -2.88
N PHE A 19 2.18 -1.88 -3.73
CA PHE A 19 2.39 -0.46 -3.46
C PHE A 19 1.08 0.34 -3.59
N VAL A 20 0.31 0.11 -4.65
CA VAL A 20 -0.92 0.86 -4.95
C VAL A 20 -2.02 0.56 -3.95
N THR A 21 -2.11 -0.68 -3.44
CA THR A 21 -3.14 -1.11 -2.49
C THR A 21 -3.22 -0.23 -1.22
N PRO A 22 -2.15 -0.04 -0.42
CA PRO A 22 -2.19 0.83 0.76
C PRO A 22 -2.42 2.30 0.40
N VAL A 23 -1.90 2.78 -0.74
CA VAL A 23 -2.11 4.16 -1.19
C VAL A 23 -3.58 4.42 -1.50
N LEU A 24 -4.23 3.52 -2.25
CA LEU A 24 -5.65 3.60 -2.55
C LEU A 24 -6.50 3.46 -1.30
N PHE A 25 -6.13 2.56 -0.38
CA PHE A 25 -6.84 2.38 0.89
C PHE A 25 -6.83 3.67 1.72
N VAL A 26 -5.65 4.27 1.93
CA VAL A 26 -5.53 5.54 2.66
C VAL A 26 -6.30 6.66 1.96
N GLY A 27 -6.18 6.77 0.63
CA GLY A 27 -6.92 7.75 -0.15
C GLY A 27 -8.44 7.57 -0.06
N ALA A 28 -8.93 6.33 -0.08
CA ALA A 28 -10.35 6.01 0.06
C ALA A 28 -10.88 6.35 1.46
N VAL A 29 -10.11 6.03 2.51
CA VAL A 29 -10.46 6.37 3.90
C VAL A 29 -10.53 7.89 4.07
N LEU A 30 -9.51 8.63 3.60
CA LEU A 30 -9.52 10.10 3.67
C LEU A 30 -10.66 10.71 2.85
N GLY A 31 -10.92 10.17 1.64
CA GLY A 31 -12.04 10.60 0.80
C GLY A 31 -13.40 10.37 1.47
N ALA A 32 -13.60 9.21 2.10
CA ALA A 32 -14.81 8.90 2.86
C ALA A 32 -14.98 9.80 4.10
N LEU A 33 -13.89 10.10 4.80
CA LEU A 33 -13.94 11.02 5.93
C LEU A 33 -14.27 12.44 5.47
N LEU A 34 -13.72 12.89 4.33
CA LEU A 34 -14.07 14.17 3.69
C LEU A 34 -15.56 14.25 3.36
N THR A 35 -16.14 13.21 2.76
CA THR A 35 -17.57 13.22 2.44
C THR A 35 -18.43 13.26 3.70
N VAL A 36 -18.01 12.60 4.79
CA VAL A 36 -18.68 12.66 6.09
C VAL A 36 -18.57 14.05 6.72
N SER A 37 -17.44 14.74 6.59
CA SER A 37 -17.24 16.11 7.09
C SER A 37 -18.21 17.14 6.47
N TYR A 38 -18.71 16.89 5.26
CA TYR A 38 -19.69 17.76 4.62
C TYR A 38 -21.12 17.63 5.17
N ILE A 39 -21.41 16.59 5.97
CA ILE A 39 -22.75 16.34 6.48
C ILE A 39 -22.94 17.03 7.84
N PRO A 40 -23.81 18.05 7.95
CA PRO A 40 -24.05 18.72 9.22
C PRO A 40 -24.62 17.74 10.25
N GLY A 41 -24.05 17.71 11.45
CA GLY A 41 -24.41 16.80 12.54
C GLY A 41 -23.38 15.70 12.81
N ILE A 42 -22.69 15.20 11.77
CA ILE A 42 -21.61 14.20 11.90
C ILE A 42 -20.25 14.72 11.43
N ALA A 43 -20.18 15.99 11.02
CA ALA A 43 -18.97 16.62 10.50
C ALA A 43 -17.76 16.49 11.43
N LEU A 44 -17.98 16.65 12.75
CA LEU A 44 -16.97 16.50 13.79
C LEU A 44 -16.27 15.13 13.73
N LEU A 45 -17.03 14.06 13.43
CA LEU A 45 -16.48 12.71 13.36
C LEU A 45 -15.58 12.55 12.13
N GLY A 46 -15.94 13.18 11.02
CA GLY A 46 -15.11 13.24 9.82
C GLY A 46 -13.80 13.99 10.06
N GLU A 47 -13.86 15.16 10.70
CA GLU A 47 -12.68 15.97 11.05
C GLU A 47 -11.74 15.23 12.02
N MET A 48 -12.28 14.68 13.10
CA MET A 48 -11.49 13.88 14.07
C MET A 48 -10.83 12.67 13.40
N GLY A 49 -11.55 11.98 12.52
CA GLY A 49 -11.01 10.86 11.76
C GLY A 49 -9.89 11.29 10.81
N GLN A 50 -10.02 12.42 10.13
CA GLN A 50 -8.97 12.96 9.25
C GLN A 50 -7.71 13.30 10.04
N GLU A 51 -7.83 14.00 11.16
CA GLU A 51 -6.69 14.33 12.01
C GLU A 51 -5.97 13.08 12.50
N LEU A 52 -6.72 12.05 12.90
CA LEU A 52 -6.15 10.79 13.37
C LEU A 52 -5.38 10.04 12.25
N VAL A 53 -5.95 9.98 11.04
CA VAL A 53 -5.28 9.36 9.88
C VAL A 53 -4.04 10.18 9.49
N LEU A 54 -4.13 11.50 9.43
CA LEU A 54 -3.01 12.38 9.09
C LEU A 54 -1.89 12.30 10.14
N SER A 55 -2.23 12.23 11.41
CA SER A 55 -1.28 12.04 12.52
C SER A 55 -0.58 10.68 12.44
N PHE A 56 -1.33 9.61 12.14
CA PHE A 56 -0.77 8.29 11.90
C PHE A 56 0.22 8.32 10.73
N LEU A 57 -0.17 8.85 9.57
CA LEU A 57 0.72 9.02 8.41
C LEU A 57 1.96 9.85 8.76
N SER A 58 1.78 10.97 9.48
CA SER A 58 2.87 11.85 9.92
C SER A 58 3.89 11.11 10.79
N THR A 59 3.44 10.14 11.61
CA THR A 59 4.32 9.31 12.44
C THR A 59 5.29 8.48 11.59
N PHE A 60 4.85 7.98 10.44
CA PHE A 60 5.70 7.23 9.49
C PHE A 60 6.47 8.12 8.51
N GLY A 61 6.14 9.41 8.45
CA GLY A 61 6.63 10.36 7.45
C GLY A 61 7.44 11.51 8.02
N GLU A 62 8.00 11.37 9.23
CA GLU A 62 8.81 12.41 9.89
C GLU A 62 8.12 13.78 10.00
N GLY A 63 6.80 13.79 10.20
CA GLY A 63 6.00 15.02 10.24
C GLY A 63 5.25 15.33 8.93
N TYR A 64 5.59 14.66 7.83
CA TYR A 64 4.94 14.83 6.53
C TYR A 64 4.03 13.63 6.19
N PRO A 65 2.70 13.80 6.21
CA PRO A 65 1.77 12.69 5.97
C PRO A 65 1.99 12.01 4.62
N LEU A 66 2.37 12.78 3.59
CA LEU A 66 2.61 12.27 2.24
C LEU A 66 3.84 11.36 2.19
N GLN A 67 4.89 11.68 2.96
CA GLN A 67 6.05 10.79 3.15
C GLN A 67 5.63 9.51 3.85
N GLY A 68 4.73 9.57 4.83
CA GLY A 68 4.19 8.40 5.51
C GLY A 68 3.46 7.44 4.56
N VAL A 69 2.62 7.97 3.66
CA VAL A 69 1.94 7.17 2.61
C VAL A 69 2.96 6.48 1.71
N LEU A 70 4.01 7.20 1.29
CA LEU A 70 5.07 6.62 0.47
C LEU A 70 5.85 5.55 1.23
N THR A 71 6.20 5.77 2.49
CA THR A 71 6.89 4.78 3.35
C THR A 71 6.07 3.49 3.46
N ILE A 72 4.76 3.59 3.72
CA ILE A 72 3.86 2.42 3.81
C ILE A 72 3.75 1.74 2.44
N GLY A 73 3.57 2.52 1.36
CA GLY A 73 3.52 1.99 0.00
C GLY A 73 4.79 1.21 -0.37
N ILE A 74 5.97 1.79 -0.12
CA ILE A 74 7.27 1.18 -0.43
C ILE A 74 7.47 -0.09 0.38
N THR A 75 7.16 -0.08 1.67
CA THR A 75 7.31 -1.28 2.52
C THR A 75 6.39 -2.40 2.06
N CYS A 76 5.12 -2.12 1.76
CA CYS A 76 4.20 -3.11 1.20
C CYS A 76 4.65 -3.60 -0.19
N GLY A 77 5.11 -2.71 -1.07
CA GLY A 77 5.65 -3.06 -2.39
C GLY A 77 6.87 -3.99 -2.29
N MET A 78 7.80 -3.67 -1.39
CA MET A 78 8.98 -4.50 -1.13
C MET A 78 8.59 -5.89 -0.63
N VAL A 79 7.68 -5.97 0.36
CA VAL A 79 7.17 -7.25 0.89
C VAL A 79 6.47 -8.05 -0.21
N GLY A 80 5.61 -7.42 -1.04
CA GLY A 80 4.95 -8.08 -2.17
C GLY A 80 5.92 -8.64 -3.21
N GLY A 81 6.99 -7.90 -3.52
CA GLY A 81 8.07 -8.37 -4.39
C GLY A 81 8.83 -9.56 -3.79
N LEU A 82 9.18 -9.49 -2.50
CA LEU A 82 9.83 -10.60 -1.77
C LEU A 82 8.98 -11.87 -1.78
N PHE A 83 7.67 -11.74 -1.56
CA PHE A 83 6.74 -12.88 -1.63
C PHE A 83 6.65 -13.48 -3.04
N ASP A 84 6.63 -12.66 -4.11
CA ASP A 84 6.62 -13.16 -5.49
C ASP A 84 7.90 -13.95 -5.81
N VAL A 85 9.07 -13.42 -5.43
CA VAL A 85 10.36 -14.11 -5.58
C VAL A 85 10.40 -15.42 -4.78
N PHE A 86 9.93 -15.40 -3.53
CA PHE A 86 9.90 -16.59 -2.67
C PHE A 86 9.03 -17.70 -3.26
N ASN A 87 7.82 -17.36 -3.73
CA ASN A 87 6.93 -18.31 -4.39
C ASN A 87 7.54 -18.86 -5.68
N PHE A 88 8.22 -18.03 -6.47
CA PHE A 88 8.92 -18.48 -7.66
C PHE A 88 10.00 -19.51 -7.33
N CYS A 89 10.84 -19.25 -6.31
CA CYS A 89 11.87 -20.18 -5.88
C CYS A 89 11.29 -21.52 -5.40
N LEU A 90 10.24 -21.48 -4.57
CA LEU A 90 9.54 -22.69 -4.12
C LEU A 90 8.97 -23.50 -5.29
N TYR A 91 8.36 -22.83 -6.26
CA TYR A 91 7.78 -23.51 -7.42
C TYR A 91 8.85 -24.19 -8.29
N GLN A 92 10.04 -23.58 -8.40
CA GLN A 92 11.16 -24.19 -9.10
C GLN A 92 11.72 -25.41 -8.37
N ASP A 93 11.85 -25.34 -7.04
CA ASP A 93 12.33 -26.43 -6.19
C ASP A 93 11.40 -27.66 -6.29
N ILE A 94 10.08 -27.46 -6.11
CA ILE A 94 9.08 -28.53 -6.23
C ILE A 94 9.10 -29.17 -7.63
N ARG A 95 9.29 -28.39 -8.69
CA ARG A 95 9.34 -28.90 -10.06
C ARG A 95 10.65 -29.63 -10.40
N SER A 96 11.70 -29.43 -9.61
CA SER A 96 12.98 -30.11 -9.78
C SER A 96 13.05 -31.49 -9.13
N HIS A 97 12.09 -31.80 -8.25
CA HIS A 97 11.85 -33.11 -7.63
C HIS A 97 10.80 -33.92 -8.40
#